data_AF-A0A9K3L2V7-F1
#
_entry.id   AF-A0A9K3L2V7-F1
#
_cell.length_a   1.000
_cell.length_b   1.000
_cell.length_c   1.000
_cell.angle_alpha   90.00
_cell.angle_beta   90.00
_cell.angle_gamma   90.00
#
_symmetry.space_group_name_H-M   'P 1'
#
loop_
_entity.id
_entity.type
_entity.pdbx_description
1 polymer ?
#
loop_
_entity_poly.entity_id
_entity_poly.type
_entity_poly.pdbx_seq_one_letter_code
_entity_poly.pdbx_strand_id
1 'polypeptide(L)'
;MSVRESDASPVMSHRAYTNNNDDPFASIDSRVPSTPMHQQYATIATLIFMTLLGLGTFSNKVTAANDALEVHQKHYNGSLITGIGGNTSTNVYIIEKDKESTPIFANNASITVTVNTGGDIPTDHPSTLSIKEQQLQSYRDGTGLLLNVHVTHHGGTFFCFAMNQVGPCPKFACMGGENWPKNTTLFAKAKVPWSFNDTGPFVKEARQYFHMISWEFAFWKNLGQTNWHHPDLVSVAIMRHPLERFMAGGRCGAFKGKLPADFVNDPGLSDVYWEYANAACADNYALKVFTGSAGCCNGADTDVKYLDEAKHQLDQFTIIMDQDCLTESIQALFDLLHLNTTEALQKKAKSVHEHKPVRERIGNDTLYEYLEHRFRRDIELYEYAKSKSILDCSTLNLAHNISKDCL
;
A
#
# COMPACT_ATOMS: atom_id res chain seq x y z
N MET A 1 -81.92 -2.74 6.47
CA MET A 1 -80.82 -3.44 7.16
C MET A 1 -79.95 -4.11 6.11
N SER A 2 -78.88 -3.45 5.68
CA SER A 2 -77.72 -4.02 4.99
C SER A 2 -76.77 -2.85 4.73
N VAL A 3 -75.65 -2.79 5.43
CA VAL A 3 -74.62 -1.74 5.29
C VAL A 3 -73.28 -2.42 5.09
N ARG A 4 -72.79 -2.21 3.85
CA ARG A 4 -71.42 -2.03 3.33
C ARG A 4 -70.22 -2.66 4.05
N GLU A 5 -69.50 -3.41 3.20
CA GLU A 5 -68.09 -3.77 3.27
C GLU A 5 -67.18 -2.53 3.37
N SER A 6 -66.11 -2.67 4.17
CA SER A 6 -64.97 -1.77 4.19
C SER A 6 -63.67 -2.58 4.17
N ASP A 7 -62.76 -2.12 3.33
CA ASP A 7 -61.50 -2.70 2.92
C ASP A 7 -60.54 -3.05 4.07
N ALA A 8 -59.89 -4.21 3.96
CA ALA A 8 -58.75 -4.61 4.79
C ALA A 8 -57.46 -4.52 3.98
N SER A 9 -56.58 -3.60 4.37
CA SER A 9 -55.17 -3.55 3.94
C SER A 9 -54.34 -4.63 4.65
N PRO A 10 -53.36 -5.27 3.99
CA PRO A 10 -52.45 -6.19 4.67
C PRO A 10 -51.33 -5.43 5.39
N VAL A 11 -51.21 -5.71 6.69
CA VAL A 11 -50.12 -5.29 7.56
C VAL A 11 -48.83 -6.03 7.14
N MET A 12 -47.82 -5.29 6.66
CA MET A 12 -46.46 -5.81 6.53
C MET A 12 -45.85 -5.97 7.93
N SER A 13 -45.55 -7.22 8.28
CA SER A 13 -44.76 -7.58 9.45
C SER A 13 -43.29 -7.23 9.21
N HIS A 14 -42.77 -6.24 9.93
CA HIS A 14 -41.34 -5.99 10.05
C HIS A 14 -40.69 -7.13 10.86
N ARG A 15 -40.00 -8.05 10.18
CA ARG A 15 -39.02 -8.93 10.82
C ARG A 15 -37.80 -8.11 11.21
N ALA A 16 -37.57 -8.01 12.51
CA ALA A 16 -36.32 -7.54 13.08
C ALA A 16 -35.17 -8.48 12.66
N TYR A 17 -34.18 -7.94 11.94
CA TYR A 17 -32.87 -8.56 11.79
C TYR A 17 -32.09 -8.32 13.08
N THR A 18 -32.02 -9.33 13.95
CA THR A 18 -31.07 -9.33 15.06
C THR A 18 -29.69 -9.70 14.53
N ASN A 19 -28.84 -8.69 14.33
CA ASN A 19 -27.42 -8.88 14.08
C ASN A 19 -26.72 -9.24 15.40
N ASN A 20 -26.48 -10.53 15.63
CA ASN A 20 -25.52 -11.00 16.63
C ASN A 20 -24.12 -10.96 16.01
N ASN A 21 -23.42 -9.84 16.20
CA ASN A 21 -21.98 -9.73 15.96
C ASN A 21 -21.33 -9.34 17.29
N ASP A 22 -21.07 -10.34 18.13
CA ASP A 22 -20.14 -10.22 19.25
C ASP A 22 -18.71 -10.22 18.70
N ASP A 23 -18.18 -9.02 18.52
CA ASP A 23 -16.79 -8.75 18.14
C ASP A 23 -15.92 -8.79 19.41
N PRO A 24 -15.02 -9.78 19.59
CA PRO A 24 -14.24 -9.95 20.82
C PRO A 24 -13.14 -8.89 21.02
N PHE A 25 -13.04 -7.86 20.17
CA PHE A 25 -12.02 -6.80 20.27
C PHE A 25 -12.54 -5.44 20.76
N ALA A 26 -13.81 -5.33 21.16
CA ALA A 26 -14.37 -4.11 21.72
C ALA A 26 -14.14 -3.97 23.24
N SER A 27 -12.87 -3.83 23.69
CA SER A 27 -12.58 -3.09 24.94
C SER A 27 -11.09 -2.74 25.07
N ILE A 28 -10.72 -1.56 24.60
CA ILE A 28 -9.58 -0.81 25.16
C ILE A 28 -10.14 0.55 25.59
N ASP A 29 -10.28 0.70 26.91
CA ASP A 29 -10.77 1.88 27.61
C ASP A 29 -9.76 3.03 27.46
N SER A 30 -10.04 4.00 26.58
CA SER A 30 -9.25 5.22 26.43
C SER A 30 -9.80 6.33 27.33
N ARG A 31 -9.51 6.25 28.64
CA ARG A 31 -9.62 7.43 29.51
C ARG A 31 -8.38 8.29 29.37
N VAL A 32 -8.50 9.33 28.54
CA VAL A 32 -7.58 10.48 28.57
C VAL A 32 -8.25 11.55 29.44
N PRO A 33 -7.68 11.94 30.59
CA PRO A 33 -8.20 13.08 31.32
C PRO A 33 -7.74 14.37 30.63
N SER A 34 -8.72 15.19 30.25
CA SER A 34 -8.55 16.58 29.86
C SER A 34 -8.09 17.41 31.06
N THR A 35 -6.90 18.01 31.00
CA THR A 35 -6.51 19.13 31.88
C THR A 35 -6.21 20.37 31.05
N PRO A 36 -6.52 21.59 31.57
CA PRO A 36 -6.55 22.80 30.77
C PRO A 36 -5.18 23.51 30.73
N MET A 37 -4.92 24.16 29.59
CA MET A 37 -3.85 25.12 29.37
C MET A 37 -3.95 26.34 30.31
N HIS A 38 -2.87 26.65 31.03
CA HIS A 38 -2.36 28.01 31.25
C HIS A 38 -1.03 27.97 32.03
N GLN A 39 0.09 28.31 31.39
CA GLN A 39 0.99 29.43 31.75
C GLN A 39 2.36 29.30 31.07
N GLN A 40 2.83 30.45 30.59
CA GLN A 40 4.03 30.68 29.80
C GLN A 40 5.28 30.91 30.67
N TYR A 41 6.43 30.73 30.00
CA TYR A 41 7.74 31.39 30.13
C TYR A 41 8.93 30.69 30.83
N ALA A 42 10.05 30.81 30.08
CA ALA A 42 11.47 30.74 30.46
C ALA A 42 12.04 29.32 30.66
N THR A 43 13.15 28.88 30.06
CA THR A 43 14.41 29.58 29.72
C THR A 43 15.21 28.77 28.68
N ILE A 44 15.86 29.46 27.74
CA ILE A 44 16.86 28.93 26.79
C ILE A 44 18.26 29.05 27.40
N ALA A 45 19.05 27.95 27.37
CA ALA A 45 20.53 27.85 27.35
C ALA A 45 20.89 26.39 27.76
N THR A 46 21.77 25.60 27.13
CA THR A 46 23.14 25.86 26.66
C THR A 46 23.59 24.71 25.72
N LEU A 47 24.43 25.04 24.74
CA LEU A 47 25.08 24.16 23.75
C LEU A 47 26.12 23.18 24.33
N ILE A 48 26.05 21.95 23.82
CA ILE A 48 27.08 21.08 23.22
C ILE A 48 28.57 21.44 23.45
N PHE A 49 29.31 20.47 24.01
CA PHE A 49 30.77 20.36 23.96
C PHE A 49 31.13 18.98 23.37
N MET A 50 31.72 18.92 22.18
CA MET A 50 32.46 17.73 21.69
C MET A 50 33.69 18.16 20.88
N THR A 51 34.84 17.87 21.50
CA THR A 51 36.04 17.19 20.97
C THR A 51 36.51 17.48 19.53
N LEU A 52 37.69 18.11 19.42
CA LEU A 52 38.45 18.26 18.18
C LEU A 52 39.95 18.23 18.47
N LEU A 53 40.64 17.13 18.12
CA LEU A 53 42.07 17.01 17.79
C LEU A 53 42.22 15.63 17.14
N GLY A 54 42.76 15.42 15.94
CA GLY A 54 43.35 16.29 14.94
C GLY A 54 43.83 15.38 13.79
N LEU A 55 43.97 15.90 12.58
CA LEU A 55 44.73 15.25 11.51
C LEU A 55 45.34 16.32 10.60
N GLY A 56 46.61 16.13 10.29
CA GLY A 56 47.52 17.09 9.69
C GLY A 56 47.30 17.37 8.20
N THR A 57 47.83 18.53 7.79
CA THR A 57 47.88 19.01 6.41
C THR A 57 49.19 18.58 5.76
N PHE A 58 49.10 17.95 4.58
CA PHE A 58 50.22 17.86 3.64
C PHE A 58 50.04 18.94 2.56
N SER A 59 51.07 19.77 2.42
CA SER A 59 51.22 20.79 1.39
C SER A 59 52.03 20.21 0.23
N ASN A 60 51.57 20.42 -1.00
CA ASN A 60 52.45 20.34 -2.17
C ASN A 60 52.24 21.58 -3.03
N LYS A 61 53.31 22.39 -3.10
CA LYS A 61 53.54 23.44 -4.09
C LYS A 61 53.92 22.80 -5.42
N VAL A 62 53.37 23.30 -6.53
CA VAL A 62 54.05 23.27 -7.84
C VAL A 62 53.91 24.63 -8.50
N THR A 63 55.04 25.11 -8.99
CA THR A 63 55.32 26.43 -9.58
C THR A 63 54.84 26.50 -11.03
N ALA A 64 54.42 27.70 -11.46
CA ALA A 64 53.95 28.02 -12.81
C ALA A 64 55.09 28.32 -13.81
N ALA A 65 54.82 28.11 -15.12
CA ALA A 65 55.28 28.94 -16.25
C ALA A 65 54.49 28.61 -17.56
N ASN A 66 53.74 29.62 -18.06
CA ASN A 66 53.50 30.12 -19.44
C ASN A 66 53.47 29.13 -20.65
N ASP A 67 52.64 29.24 -21.70
CA ASP A 67 51.67 30.24 -22.20
C ASP A 67 50.69 29.58 -23.21
N ALA A 68 49.51 30.21 -23.37
CA ALA A 68 48.59 30.24 -24.54
C ALA A 68 47.72 29.00 -24.92
N LEU A 69 46.47 28.99 -24.42
CA LEU A 69 45.20 29.03 -25.21
C LEU A 69 44.01 28.98 -24.21
N GLU A 70 43.24 30.06 -24.07
CA GLU A 70 42.12 30.12 -23.12
C GLU A 70 40.91 29.29 -23.59
N VAL A 71 40.70 28.15 -22.94
CA VAL A 71 39.38 27.51 -22.83
C VAL A 71 38.98 27.57 -21.36
N HIS A 72 37.88 28.26 -21.05
CA HIS A 72 37.32 28.30 -19.70
C HIS A 72 36.72 26.93 -19.35
N GLN A 73 37.55 26.03 -18.81
CA GLN A 73 37.13 24.77 -18.21
C GLN A 73 37.02 24.97 -16.70
N LYS A 74 35.80 24.94 -16.15
CA LYS A 74 35.60 24.87 -14.69
C LYS A 74 36.07 23.49 -14.21
N HIS A 75 37.11 23.48 -13.38
CA HIS A 75 37.57 22.29 -12.68
C HIS A 75 36.47 21.73 -11.76
N TYR A 76 35.99 20.53 -12.06
CA TYR A 76 35.41 19.63 -11.07
C TYR A 76 36.52 18.68 -10.60
N ASN A 77 36.94 18.80 -9.35
CA ASN A 77 37.79 17.81 -8.70
C ASN A 77 36.91 16.62 -8.27
N GLY A 78 36.81 15.60 -9.12
CA GLY A 78 36.30 14.28 -8.76
C GLY A 78 37.44 13.27 -8.82
N SER A 79 37.74 12.61 -7.69
CA SER A 79 38.72 11.53 -7.60
C SER A 79 38.15 10.29 -8.30
N LEU A 80 38.82 9.82 -9.37
CA LEU A 80 38.45 8.60 -10.08
C LEU A 80 39.07 7.40 -9.36
N ILE A 81 38.23 6.61 -8.66
CA ILE A 81 38.62 5.28 -8.18
C ILE A 81 38.40 4.31 -9.35
N THR A 82 39.48 3.83 -9.95
CA THR A 82 39.43 2.73 -10.92
C THR A 82 39.16 1.42 -10.18
N GLY A 83 37.88 1.03 -10.12
CA GLY A 83 37.47 -0.35 -9.86
C GLY A 83 37.43 -1.11 -11.19
N ILE A 84 38.12 -2.25 -11.25
CA ILE A 84 38.12 -3.16 -12.40
C ILE A 84 36.75 -3.86 -12.46
N GLY A 85 36.06 -3.74 -13.60
CA GLY A 85 34.88 -4.53 -13.95
C GLY A 85 33.53 -3.86 -13.64
N GLY A 86 33.02 -3.05 -14.58
CA GLY A 86 31.64 -2.55 -14.55
C GLY A 86 31.31 -1.65 -15.73
N ASN A 87 30.16 -1.90 -16.36
CA ASN A 87 29.61 -1.01 -17.39
C ASN A 87 29.32 0.37 -16.77
N THR A 88 30.00 1.41 -17.25
CA THR A 88 29.78 2.79 -16.83
C THR A 88 28.93 3.50 -17.89
N SER A 89 27.69 3.83 -17.55
CA SER A 89 26.85 4.71 -18.36
C SER A 89 27.15 6.15 -17.97
N THR A 90 27.67 6.95 -18.91
CA THR A 90 27.87 8.39 -18.71
C THR A 90 26.78 9.15 -19.45
N ASN A 91 25.96 9.90 -18.72
CA ASN A 91 25.00 10.81 -19.33
C ASN A 91 25.72 12.11 -19.70
N VAL A 92 25.78 12.42 -20.99
CA VAL A 92 26.30 13.70 -21.50
C VAL A 92 25.11 14.61 -21.79
N TYR A 93 25.07 15.76 -21.12
CA TYR A 93 24.09 16.81 -21.40
C TYR A 93 24.72 17.86 -22.30
N ILE A 94 24.13 18.09 -23.48
CA ILE A 94 24.50 19.20 -24.35
C ILE A 94 23.54 20.34 -24.03
N ILE A 95 24.07 21.44 -23.51
CA ILE A 95 23.30 22.68 -23.30
C ILE A 95 23.78 23.67 -24.35
N GLU A 96 22.99 23.89 -25.41
CA GLU A 96 23.19 25.01 -26.31
C GLU A 96 22.81 26.31 -25.60
N LYS A 97 23.70 27.30 -25.67
CA LYS A 97 23.51 28.59 -25.02
C LYS A 97 23.31 29.65 -26.09
N ASP A 98 22.07 29.83 -26.53
CA ASP A 98 21.71 30.97 -27.36
C ASP A 98 21.33 32.18 -26.52
N LYS A 99 21.77 33.33 -27.00
CA LYS A 99 21.48 34.66 -26.43
C LYS A 99 20.02 35.01 -26.69
N GLU A 100 19.34 35.42 -25.61
CA GLU A 100 18.10 36.20 -25.62
C GLU A 100 16.97 35.65 -26.51
N SER A 101 16.26 34.62 -26.05
CA SER A 101 14.79 34.52 -26.19
C SER A 101 14.25 33.35 -25.36
N THR A 102 12.96 33.44 -25.04
CA THR A 102 12.15 32.60 -24.13
C THR A 102 12.32 31.07 -24.28
N PRO A 103 12.19 30.29 -23.19
CA PRO A 103 12.43 28.85 -23.21
C PRO A 103 11.34 28.12 -24.00
N ILE A 104 11.73 27.51 -25.11
CA ILE A 104 10.95 26.48 -25.81
C ILE A 104 11.41 25.14 -25.23
N PHE A 105 10.47 24.30 -24.80
CA PHE A 105 10.74 22.93 -24.35
C PHE A 105 11.38 22.14 -25.49
N ALA A 106 12.68 21.90 -25.39
CA ALA A 106 13.43 21.07 -26.33
C ALA A 106 13.14 19.58 -26.06
N ASN A 107 12.90 18.83 -27.12
CA ASN A 107 12.77 17.38 -27.09
C ASN A 107 14.11 16.75 -26.69
N ASN A 108 14.16 16.09 -25.54
CA ASN A 108 15.35 15.41 -25.06
C ASN A 108 15.64 14.16 -25.91
N ALA A 109 16.61 14.25 -26.83
CA ALA A 109 17.22 13.09 -27.45
C ALA A 109 18.35 12.57 -26.56
N SER A 110 18.21 11.37 -25.99
CA SER A 110 19.32 10.66 -25.34
C SER A 110 20.09 9.85 -26.38
N ILE A 111 21.41 10.07 -26.46
CA ILE A 111 22.32 9.24 -27.26
C ILE A 111 23.03 8.29 -26.29
N THR A 112 22.72 7.00 -26.39
CA THR A 112 23.42 5.94 -25.65
C THR A 112 24.59 5.45 -26.50
N VAL A 113 25.82 5.65 -26.03
CA VAL A 113 27.02 5.09 -26.66
C VAL A 113 27.39 3.80 -25.92
N THR A 114 27.18 2.65 -26.55
CA THR A 114 27.63 1.36 -26.03
C THR A 114 29.04 1.08 -26.53
N VAL A 115 30.01 1.09 -25.63
CA VAL A 115 31.39 0.65 -25.94
C VAL A 115 31.49 -0.84 -25.67
N ASN A 116 31.52 -1.65 -26.73
CA ASN A 116 31.77 -3.09 -26.61
C ASN A 116 33.27 -3.32 -26.39
N THR A 117 33.70 -3.38 -25.13
CA THR A 117 35.01 -3.95 -24.78
C THR A 117 34.90 -5.47 -24.88
N GLY A 118 35.61 -6.03 -25.86
CA GLY A 118 35.52 -7.46 -26.17
C GLY A 118 36.05 -8.37 -25.07
N GLY A 119 35.45 -9.57 -25.01
CA GLY A 119 36.20 -10.80 -24.78
C GLY A 119 36.42 -11.27 -23.35
N ASP A 120 35.52 -10.97 -22.41
CA ASP A 120 35.49 -11.72 -21.15
C ASP A 120 34.59 -12.96 -21.33
N ILE A 121 35.20 -14.14 -21.19
CA ILE A 121 34.51 -15.42 -21.08
C ILE A 121 33.52 -15.28 -19.91
N PRO A 122 32.20 -15.40 -20.12
CA PRO A 122 31.23 -15.34 -19.03
C PRO A 122 31.54 -16.48 -18.07
N THR A 123 32.16 -16.15 -16.94
CA THR A 123 32.06 -17.02 -15.78
C THR A 123 30.61 -16.95 -15.36
N ASP A 124 29.83 -17.96 -15.74
CA ASP A 124 28.46 -18.22 -15.28
C ASP A 124 28.49 -18.37 -13.76
N HIS A 125 28.63 -17.26 -13.05
CA HIS A 125 28.22 -17.17 -11.67
C HIS A 125 26.70 -17.25 -11.72
N PRO A 126 26.07 -18.27 -11.10
CA PRO A 126 24.62 -18.34 -11.04
C PRO A 126 24.14 -17.03 -10.46
N SER A 127 23.48 -16.22 -11.29
CA SER A 127 22.97 -14.91 -10.89
C SER A 127 22.11 -15.15 -9.66
N THR A 128 22.56 -14.67 -8.51
CA THR A 128 21.82 -14.82 -7.27
C THR A 128 20.43 -14.21 -7.50
N LEU A 129 19.39 -15.04 -7.45
CA LEU A 129 18.01 -14.59 -7.59
C LEU A 129 17.76 -13.39 -6.68
N SER A 130 17.00 -12.41 -7.16
CA SER A 130 16.53 -11.32 -6.31
C SER A 130 15.72 -11.89 -5.13
N ILE A 131 15.66 -11.15 -4.02
CA ILE A 131 14.95 -11.67 -2.83
C ILE A 131 13.48 -11.99 -3.11
N LYS A 132 12.81 -11.22 -3.99
CA LYS A 132 11.42 -11.47 -4.39
C LYS A 132 11.29 -12.75 -5.21
N GLU A 133 12.22 -13.05 -6.11
CA GLU A 133 12.25 -14.31 -6.84
C GLU A 133 12.48 -15.50 -5.91
N GLN A 134 13.36 -15.37 -4.91
CA GLN A 134 13.55 -16.39 -3.88
C GLN A 134 12.25 -16.63 -3.10
N GLN A 135 11.54 -15.58 -2.70
CA GLN A 135 10.24 -15.68 -2.01
C GLN A 135 9.19 -16.43 -2.83
N LEU A 136 9.05 -16.06 -4.10
CA LEU A 136 8.13 -16.73 -5.01
C LEU A 136 8.51 -18.20 -5.21
N GLN A 137 9.81 -18.49 -5.34
CA GLN A 137 10.30 -19.85 -5.49
C GLN A 137 10.06 -20.69 -4.23
N SER A 138 10.39 -20.18 -3.05
CA SER A 138 10.09 -20.84 -1.77
C SER A 138 8.61 -21.18 -1.64
N TYR A 139 7.70 -20.28 -2.05
CA TYR A 139 6.27 -20.58 -2.02
C TYR A 139 5.89 -21.71 -2.99
N ARG A 140 6.39 -21.68 -4.23
CA ARG A 140 6.17 -22.73 -5.24
C ARG A 140 6.70 -24.10 -4.77
N ASP A 141 7.82 -24.10 -4.06
CA ASP A 141 8.44 -25.29 -3.48
C ASP A 141 7.72 -25.77 -2.19
N GLY A 142 6.71 -25.03 -1.74
CA GLY A 142 5.90 -25.37 -0.58
C GLY A 142 6.52 -25.01 0.77
N THR A 143 7.68 -24.34 0.80
CA THR A 143 8.34 -23.90 2.04
C THR A 143 7.93 -22.49 2.46
N GLY A 144 7.51 -21.66 1.50
CA GLY A 144 7.13 -20.27 1.72
C GLY A 144 5.70 -20.11 2.24
N LEU A 145 5.49 -19.12 3.10
CA LEU A 145 4.18 -18.68 3.58
C LEU A 145 3.76 -17.41 2.82
N LEU A 146 2.50 -17.37 2.36
CA LEU A 146 1.91 -16.13 1.87
C LEU A 146 1.26 -15.35 3.03
N LEU A 147 1.67 -14.11 3.21
CA LEU A 147 1.13 -13.21 4.22
C LEU A 147 0.47 -12.00 3.56
N ASN A 148 -0.83 -11.85 3.78
CA ASN A 148 -1.59 -10.69 3.34
C ASN A 148 -1.70 -9.63 4.44
N VAL A 149 -1.30 -8.41 4.14
CA VAL A 149 -1.63 -7.24 4.97
C VAL A 149 -3.01 -6.73 4.56
N HIS A 150 -4.00 -7.18 5.32
CA HIS A 150 -5.42 -6.91 5.09
C HIS A 150 -5.80 -5.53 5.65
N VAL A 151 -5.71 -4.48 4.84
CA VAL A 151 -6.36 -3.21 5.19
C VAL A 151 -7.88 -3.40 5.10
N THR A 152 -8.60 -3.08 6.17
CA THR A 152 -10.04 -3.31 6.26
C THR A 152 -10.77 -2.67 5.06
N HIS A 153 -11.59 -3.47 4.37
CA HIS A 153 -12.34 -3.14 3.14
C HIS A 153 -11.54 -2.96 1.84
N HIS A 154 -10.31 -3.47 1.79
CA HIS A 154 -9.51 -3.53 0.56
C HIS A 154 -9.67 -4.86 -0.21
N GLY A 155 -10.70 -5.64 0.08
CA GLY A 155 -10.96 -6.92 -0.62
C GLY A 155 -10.23 -8.13 -0.03
N GLY A 156 -9.62 -8.02 1.15
CA GLY A 156 -8.93 -9.16 1.78
C GLY A 156 -9.84 -10.36 2.08
N THR A 157 -11.13 -10.15 2.36
CA THR A 157 -12.09 -11.26 2.50
C THR A 157 -12.27 -12.04 1.19
N PHE A 158 -12.33 -11.34 0.05
CA PHE A 158 -12.44 -12.00 -1.26
C PHE A 158 -11.13 -12.71 -1.62
N PHE A 159 -9.99 -12.08 -1.34
CA PHE A 159 -8.69 -12.71 -1.51
C PHE A 159 -8.54 -13.98 -0.66
N CYS A 160 -8.91 -13.92 0.62
CA CYS A 160 -8.91 -15.07 1.51
C CYS A 160 -9.80 -16.20 0.98
N PHE A 161 -11.00 -15.87 0.49
CA PHE A 161 -11.89 -16.84 -0.14
C PHE A 161 -11.21 -17.55 -1.32
N ALA A 162 -10.50 -16.80 -2.18
CA ALA A 162 -9.77 -17.34 -3.32
C ALA A 162 -8.64 -18.28 -2.89
N MET A 163 -7.80 -17.84 -1.93
CA MET A 163 -6.68 -18.65 -1.43
C MET A 163 -7.17 -19.94 -0.75
N ASN A 164 -8.31 -19.91 -0.06
CA ASN A 164 -8.89 -21.10 0.55
C ASN A 164 -9.39 -22.15 -0.47
N GLN A 165 -9.45 -21.82 -1.77
CA GLN A 165 -9.76 -22.79 -2.82
C GLN A 165 -8.54 -23.63 -3.25
N VAL A 166 -7.34 -23.15 -2.98
CA VAL A 166 -6.09 -23.77 -3.46
C VAL A 166 -5.25 -24.40 -2.34
N GLY A 167 -5.59 -24.12 -1.09
CA GLY A 167 -4.95 -24.76 0.05
C GLY A 167 -5.58 -24.36 1.39
N PRO A 168 -5.04 -24.88 2.50
CA PRO A 168 -5.55 -24.58 3.84
C PRO A 168 -5.28 -23.13 4.23
N CYS A 169 -6.36 -22.40 4.49
CA CYS A 169 -6.34 -21.07 5.08
C CYS A 169 -7.13 -21.05 6.39
N PRO A 170 -6.89 -20.07 7.27
CA PRO A 170 -7.73 -19.84 8.42
C PRO A 170 -9.15 -19.41 8.05
N LYS A 171 -10.17 -19.95 8.75
CA LYS A 171 -11.59 -19.75 8.39
C LYS A 171 -12.05 -18.29 8.47
N PHE A 172 -11.63 -17.55 9.50
CA PHE A 172 -12.10 -16.17 9.71
C PHE A 172 -11.21 -15.18 8.97
N ALA A 173 -11.59 -14.86 7.73
CA ALA A 173 -10.86 -13.94 6.85
C ALA A 173 -9.34 -14.21 6.77
N CYS A 174 -8.93 -15.47 6.96
CA CYS A 174 -7.54 -15.92 6.97
C CYS A 174 -6.71 -15.40 8.15
N MET A 175 -7.34 -14.96 9.23
CA MET A 175 -6.68 -14.37 10.42
C MET A 175 -6.97 -15.12 11.72
N GLY A 176 -7.89 -16.06 11.68
CA GLY A 176 -8.37 -16.74 12.87
C GLY A 176 -9.38 -17.83 12.53
N GLY A 177 -10.09 -18.27 13.57
CA GLY A 177 -11.21 -19.19 13.46
C GLY A 177 -10.91 -20.56 14.08
N GLU A 178 -11.89 -21.46 13.96
CA GLU A 178 -11.87 -22.76 14.64
C GLU A 178 -10.72 -23.67 14.21
N ASN A 179 -10.22 -23.50 12.98
CA ASN A 179 -9.08 -24.26 12.47
C ASN A 179 -7.73 -23.62 12.83
N TRP A 180 -7.72 -22.49 13.54
CA TRP A 180 -6.48 -21.89 14.06
C TRP A 180 -5.92 -22.74 15.20
N PRO A 181 -4.64 -23.12 15.18
CA PRO A 181 -4.09 -24.06 16.16
C PRO A 181 -3.94 -23.41 17.54
N LYS A 182 -4.72 -23.88 18.52
CA LYS A 182 -4.84 -23.26 19.86
C LYS A 182 -3.60 -23.37 20.75
N ASN A 183 -2.73 -24.36 20.50
CA ASN A 183 -1.56 -24.65 21.34
C ASN A 183 -0.23 -24.19 20.72
N THR A 184 -0.29 -23.21 19.80
CA THR A 184 0.89 -22.70 19.08
C THR A 184 1.37 -21.38 19.64
N THR A 185 2.65 -21.06 19.43
CA THR A 185 3.18 -19.75 19.81
C THR A 185 2.62 -18.63 18.94
N LEU A 186 2.12 -18.99 17.74
CA LEU A 186 1.28 -18.14 16.89
C LEU A 186 0.05 -17.58 17.61
N PHE A 187 -0.52 -18.31 18.58
CA PHE A 187 -1.73 -17.86 19.31
C PHE A 187 -1.37 -17.13 20.61
N ALA A 188 -0.48 -17.72 21.41
CA ALA A 188 -0.20 -17.22 22.75
C ALA A 188 0.72 -15.99 22.79
N LYS A 189 1.49 -15.74 21.71
CA LYS A 189 2.56 -14.73 21.70
C LYS A 189 2.68 -13.91 20.42
N ALA A 190 1.94 -14.20 19.35
CA ALA A 190 2.12 -13.45 18.11
C ALA A 190 1.61 -12.02 18.27
N LYS A 191 2.51 -11.15 18.70
CA LYS A 191 2.41 -9.72 18.48
C LYS A 191 2.47 -9.53 16.98
N VAL A 192 1.32 -9.26 16.36
CA VAL A 192 1.27 -8.78 14.98
C VAL A 192 1.46 -7.25 15.01
N PRO A 193 2.33 -6.70 14.14
CA PRO A 193 3.17 -7.40 13.16
C PRO A 193 4.38 -8.07 13.82
N TRP A 194 4.87 -9.17 13.24
CA TRP A 194 6.02 -9.90 13.78
C TRP A 194 7.29 -9.04 13.79
N SER A 195 8.15 -9.22 14.79
CA SER A 195 9.47 -8.59 14.78
C SER A 195 10.39 -9.23 13.74
N PHE A 196 11.50 -8.55 13.44
CA PHE A 196 12.46 -9.00 12.43
C PHE A 196 13.00 -10.39 12.78
N ASN A 197 13.36 -10.59 14.05
CA ASN A 197 13.91 -11.85 14.56
C ASN A 197 12.86 -12.96 14.68
N ASP A 198 11.59 -12.60 14.91
CA ASP A 198 10.51 -13.58 15.06
C ASP A 198 9.89 -13.99 13.72
N THR A 199 10.14 -13.24 12.64
CA THR A 199 9.52 -13.47 11.33
C THR A 199 9.80 -14.90 10.83
N GLY A 200 11.06 -15.35 10.80
CA GLY A 200 11.42 -16.69 10.33
C GLY A 200 10.78 -17.83 11.14
N PRO A 201 10.93 -17.85 12.48
CA PRO A 201 10.25 -18.83 13.34
C PRO A 201 8.73 -18.88 13.12
N PHE A 202 8.05 -17.73 13.04
CA PHE A 202 6.61 -17.68 12.83
C PHE A 202 6.18 -18.08 11.42
N VAL A 203 6.94 -17.73 10.38
CA VAL A 203 6.74 -18.24 9.01
C VAL A 203 6.77 -19.76 9.01
N LYS A 204 7.82 -20.35 9.60
CA LYS A 204 8.01 -21.81 9.67
C LYS A 204 6.91 -22.50 10.48
N GLU A 205 6.47 -21.91 11.58
CA GLU A 205 5.39 -22.47 12.41
C GLU A 205 4.04 -22.37 11.67
N ALA A 206 3.68 -21.20 11.13
CA ALA A 206 2.41 -21.01 10.43
C ALA A 206 2.31 -21.89 9.18
N ARG A 207 3.42 -22.08 8.46
CA ARG A 207 3.45 -22.86 7.23
C ARG A 207 3.06 -24.33 7.42
N GLN A 208 3.22 -24.87 8.63
CA GLN A 208 2.80 -26.24 8.97
C GLN A 208 1.29 -26.45 8.90
N TYR A 209 0.52 -25.36 9.03
CA TYR A 209 -0.95 -25.41 9.09
C TYR A 209 -1.59 -24.78 7.87
N PHE A 210 -1.00 -23.69 7.38
CA PHE A 210 -1.59 -22.86 6.34
C PHE A 210 -0.56 -22.52 5.27
N HIS A 211 -0.98 -22.43 4.02
CA HIS A 211 -0.12 -21.83 2.99
C HIS A 211 -0.25 -20.30 2.95
N MET A 212 -1.34 -19.77 3.52
CA MET A 212 -1.63 -18.35 3.55
C MET A 212 -2.29 -17.94 4.86
N ILE A 213 -1.89 -16.77 5.38
CA ILE A 213 -2.55 -16.08 6.49
C ILE A 213 -2.72 -14.59 6.15
N SER A 214 -3.53 -13.90 6.95
CA SER A 214 -3.74 -12.45 6.87
C SER A 214 -3.53 -11.79 8.23
N TRP A 215 -3.09 -10.53 8.21
CA TRP A 215 -3.19 -9.62 9.36
C TRP A 215 -4.13 -8.48 8.98
N GLU A 216 -5.22 -8.30 9.74
CA GLU A 216 -6.08 -7.13 9.55
C GLU A 216 -5.68 -5.99 10.46
N PHE A 217 -5.65 -4.82 9.86
CA PHE A 217 -5.33 -3.58 10.55
C PHE A 217 -6.45 -2.59 10.34
N ALA A 218 -7.10 -2.21 11.44
CA ALA A 218 -8.05 -1.12 11.47
C ALA A 218 -7.38 0.25 11.75
N PHE A 219 -6.17 0.21 12.32
CA PHE A 219 -5.40 1.37 12.76
C PHE A 219 -3.90 1.08 12.66
N TRP A 220 -3.11 2.10 12.98
CA TRP A 220 -1.66 2.07 13.04
C TRP A 220 -1.08 0.78 13.63
N LYS A 221 -0.06 0.26 12.93
CA LYS A 221 0.88 -0.72 13.43
C LYS A 221 2.25 -0.46 12.82
N ASN A 222 3.31 -0.72 13.58
CA ASN A 222 4.68 -0.59 13.10
C ASN A 222 5.06 -1.77 12.19
N LEU A 223 4.58 -1.77 10.94
CA LEU A 223 4.90 -2.81 9.95
C LEU A 223 6.40 -2.90 9.64
N GLY A 224 7.14 -1.81 9.82
CA GLY A 224 8.58 -1.74 9.53
C GLY A 224 9.45 -2.66 10.40
N GLN A 225 8.90 -3.22 11.49
CA GLN A 225 9.63 -4.16 12.32
C GLN A 225 9.67 -5.59 11.76
N THR A 226 8.84 -5.95 10.78
CA THR A 226 8.81 -7.29 10.17
C THR A 226 9.94 -7.46 9.15
N ASN A 227 10.54 -8.65 9.09
CA ASN A 227 11.52 -8.96 8.05
C ASN A 227 10.82 -9.30 6.73
N TRP A 228 10.38 -8.27 6.00
CA TRP A 228 9.70 -8.42 4.70
C TRP A 228 10.58 -9.06 3.62
N HIS A 229 11.89 -9.09 3.82
CA HIS A 229 12.88 -9.74 2.95
C HIS A 229 13.24 -11.16 3.39
N HIS A 230 12.47 -11.78 4.30
CA HIS A 230 12.70 -13.18 4.65
C HIS A 230 12.44 -14.07 3.42
N PRO A 231 13.34 -15.01 3.06
CA PRO A 231 13.25 -15.78 1.82
C PRO A 231 12.01 -16.69 1.77
N ASP A 232 11.48 -17.13 2.91
CA ASP A 232 10.26 -17.96 2.95
C ASP A 232 8.97 -17.16 3.17
N LEU A 233 8.98 -15.84 3.00
CA LEU A 233 7.81 -14.98 3.20
C LEU A 233 7.41 -14.29 1.89
N VAL A 234 6.27 -14.67 1.31
CA VAL A 234 5.64 -13.93 0.22
C VAL A 234 4.66 -12.94 0.82
N SER A 235 4.94 -11.64 0.73
CA SER A 235 4.07 -10.60 1.27
C SER A 235 3.17 -10.00 0.20
N VAL A 236 1.90 -9.80 0.56
CA VAL A 236 0.86 -9.28 -0.32
C VAL A 236 0.20 -8.07 0.33
N ALA A 237 0.06 -6.98 -0.43
CA ALA A 237 -0.79 -5.85 -0.10
C ALA A 237 -1.87 -5.69 -1.16
N ILE A 238 -3.12 -5.45 -0.74
CA ILE A 238 -4.21 -5.08 -1.65
C ILE A 238 -4.59 -3.63 -1.38
N MET A 239 -4.57 -2.82 -2.43
CA MET A 239 -4.80 -1.38 -2.36
C MET A 239 -6.11 -1.05 -3.05
N ARG A 240 -6.89 -0.18 -2.41
CA ARG A 240 -8.19 0.27 -2.91
C ARG A 240 -8.18 1.79 -2.94
N HIS A 241 -8.82 2.37 -3.94
CA HIS A 241 -8.96 3.82 -4.02
C HIS A 241 -9.62 4.36 -2.72
N PRO A 242 -9.07 5.39 -2.05
CA PRO A 242 -9.55 5.83 -0.73
C PRO A 242 -11.02 6.25 -0.71
N LEU A 243 -11.51 6.88 -1.78
CA LEU A 243 -12.93 7.24 -1.90
C LEU A 243 -13.83 6.02 -2.06
N GLU A 244 -13.38 4.99 -2.79
CA GLU A 244 -14.10 3.72 -2.88
C GLU A 244 -14.15 3.02 -1.52
N ARG A 245 -13.04 3.05 -0.78
CA ARG A 245 -12.98 2.52 0.59
C ARG A 245 -13.89 3.31 1.54
N PHE A 246 -13.95 4.64 1.42
CA PHE A 246 -14.84 5.48 2.23
C PHE A 246 -16.32 5.11 2.05
N MET A 247 -16.69 4.72 0.83
CA MET A 247 -18.03 4.25 0.48
C MET A 247 -18.27 2.76 0.80
N ALA A 248 -17.24 2.02 1.21
CA ALA A 248 -17.39 0.62 1.58
C ALA A 248 -18.17 0.46 2.90
N GLY A 249 -18.83 -0.68 3.07
CA GLY A 249 -19.37 -1.08 4.37
C GLY A 249 -18.28 -1.15 5.44
N GLY A 250 -18.64 -1.15 6.73
CA GLY A 250 -17.70 -1.30 7.86
C GLY A 250 -16.86 -0.05 8.19
N ARG A 251 -17.56 1.07 8.29
CA ARG A 251 -17.02 2.34 8.78
C ARG A 251 -16.50 2.21 10.22
N CYS A 252 -15.53 3.06 10.52
CA CYS A 252 -14.86 3.09 11.82
C CYS A 252 -15.67 3.88 12.87
N GLY A 253 -15.37 3.61 14.15
CA GLY A 253 -15.89 4.36 15.29
C GLY A 253 -17.42 4.32 15.39
N ALA A 254 -18.02 5.48 15.67
CA ALA A 254 -19.46 5.62 15.92
C ALA A 254 -20.34 5.33 14.69
N PHE A 255 -19.75 5.19 13.50
CA PHE A 255 -20.44 4.99 12.23
C PHE A 255 -20.53 3.51 11.82
N LYS A 256 -19.93 2.59 12.60
CA LYS A 256 -20.00 1.15 12.36
C LYS A 256 -21.47 0.71 12.36
N GLY A 257 -21.94 0.22 11.21
CA GLY A 257 -23.32 -0.27 11.02
C GLY A 257 -24.41 0.79 10.92
N LYS A 258 -24.08 2.09 10.91
CA LYS A 258 -25.09 3.17 10.94
C LYS A 258 -25.46 3.80 9.60
N LEU A 259 -24.62 3.71 8.57
CA LEU A 259 -25.04 4.18 7.24
C LEU A 259 -25.13 3.03 6.21
N PRO A 260 -26.08 3.09 5.27
CA PRO A 260 -26.17 2.12 4.19
C PRO A 260 -24.98 2.22 3.23
N ALA A 261 -24.82 1.21 2.37
CA ALA A 261 -23.73 1.13 1.40
C ALA A 261 -23.90 2.10 0.22
N ASP A 262 -25.13 2.52 -0.07
CA ASP A 262 -25.46 3.42 -1.18
C ASP A 262 -26.15 4.69 -0.67
N PHE A 263 -25.68 5.82 -1.19
CA PHE A 263 -26.13 7.17 -0.84
C PHE A 263 -27.21 7.69 -1.80
N VAL A 264 -27.24 7.16 -3.02
CA VAL A 264 -28.10 7.66 -4.10
C VAL A 264 -29.57 7.53 -3.68
N ASN A 265 -30.18 8.66 -3.33
CA ASN A 265 -31.62 8.90 -3.06
C ASN A 265 -32.07 9.06 -1.59
N ASP A 266 -31.18 9.13 -0.59
CA ASP A 266 -31.60 9.48 0.78
C ASP A 266 -30.99 10.82 1.24
N PRO A 267 -31.74 11.94 1.12
CA PRO A 267 -31.25 13.25 1.53
C PRO A 267 -30.92 13.34 3.02
N GLY A 268 -31.49 12.46 3.87
CA GLY A 268 -31.18 12.41 5.30
C GLY A 268 -29.80 11.83 5.62
N LEU A 269 -29.14 11.17 4.65
CA LEU A 269 -27.80 10.60 4.85
C LEU A 269 -26.68 11.60 4.61
N SER A 270 -26.93 12.69 3.88
CA SER A 270 -25.90 13.68 3.55
C SER A 270 -25.18 14.19 4.79
N ASP A 271 -25.93 14.58 5.83
CA ASP A 271 -25.35 15.11 7.07
C ASP A 271 -24.52 14.07 7.83
N VAL A 272 -24.96 12.81 7.83
CA VAL A 272 -24.25 11.72 8.51
C VAL A 272 -22.95 11.37 7.75
N TYR A 273 -22.95 11.47 6.43
CA TYR A 273 -21.73 11.33 5.62
C TYR A 273 -20.77 12.50 5.81
N TRP A 274 -21.26 13.73 5.97
CA TRP A 274 -20.43 14.87 6.36
C TRP A 274 -19.80 14.67 7.75
N GLU A 275 -20.58 14.18 8.71
CA GLU A 275 -20.07 13.83 10.04
C GLU A 275 -18.98 12.74 9.94
N TYR A 276 -19.21 11.71 9.12
CA TYR A 276 -18.24 10.65 8.90
C TYR A 276 -16.97 11.15 8.19
N ALA A 277 -17.12 11.99 7.17
CA ALA A 277 -16.02 12.60 6.43
C ALA A 277 -15.10 13.43 7.32
N ASN A 278 -15.64 14.03 8.39
CA ASN A 278 -14.87 14.81 9.37
C ASN A 278 -14.30 13.96 10.52
N ALA A 279 -14.66 12.67 10.61
CA ALA A 279 -14.20 11.82 11.70
C ALA A 279 -12.71 11.45 11.54
N ALA A 280 -11.93 11.59 12.61
CA ALA A 280 -10.51 11.26 12.62
C ALA A 280 -10.19 9.83 12.17
N CYS A 281 -11.14 8.90 12.33
CA CYS A 281 -10.96 7.52 11.92
C CYS A 281 -11.07 7.30 10.40
N ALA A 282 -11.67 8.23 9.65
CA ALA A 282 -11.77 8.16 8.19
C ALA A 282 -10.50 8.64 7.48
N ASP A 283 -9.66 9.42 8.17
CA ASP A 283 -8.52 10.09 7.54
C ASP A 283 -7.43 9.12 7.08
N ASN A 284 -7.06 9.24 5.79
CA ASN A 284 -5.95 8.56 5.12
C ASN A 284 -5.73 7.14 5.67
N TYR A 285 -6.74 6.30 5.52
CA TYR A 285 -6.90 5.06 6.25
C TYR A 285 -5.78 4.07 5.95
N ALA A 286 -5.46 3.86 4.66
CA ALA A 286 -4.40 2.92 4.28
C ALA A 286 -3.02 3.48 4.65
N LEU A 287 -2.81 4.78 4.43
CA LEU A 287 -1.61 5.49 4.86
C LEU A 287 -1.29 5.27 6.34
N LYS A 288 -2.29 5.30 7.24
CA LYS A 288 -2.11 5.01 8.68
C LYS A 288 -1.57 3.61 8.95
N VAL A 289 -1.97 2.63 8.14
CA VAL A 289 -1.50 1.25 8.27
C VAL A 289 -0.04 1.14 7.85
N PHE A 290 0.35 1.82 6.77
CA PHE A 290 1.68 1.68 6.16
C PHE A 290 2.75 2.63 6.72
N THR A 291 2.40 3.79 7.27
CA THR A 291 3.38 4.80 7.70
C THR A 291 4.15 4.41 8.97
N GLY A 292 3.73 3.42 9.76
CA GLY A 292 4.49 2.96 10.94
C GLY A 292 4.72 4.01 12.04
N SER A 293 4.30 5.27 11.85
CA SER A 293 4.49 6.40 12.76
C SER A 293 3.22 6.81 13.53
N ALA A 294 3.36 7.00 14.84
CA ALA A 294 2.29 7.56 15.67
C ALA A 294 2.06 9.05 15.31
N GLY A 295 0.80 9.50 15.40
CA GLY A 295 0.44 10.90 15.11
C GLY A 295 0.16 11.22 13.63
N CYS A 296 0.36 10.26 12.72
CA CYS A 296 -0.29 10.28 11.41
C CYS A 296 -1.77 9.90 11.56
N CYS A 297 -2.71 10.29 10.69
CA CYS A 297 -2.66 11.02 9.45
C CYS A 297 -3.88 11.93 9.44
N ASN A 298 -3.72 13.22 9.76
CA ASN A 298 -4.82 14.12 10.10
C ASN A 298 -5.44 14.77 8.86
N GLY A 299 -6.16 13.97 8.08
CA GLY A 299 -6.89 14.43 6.90
C GLY A 299 -5.99 15.17 5.90
N ALA A 300 -6.45 16.35 5.44
CA ALA A 300 -5.76 17.16 4.44
C ALA A 300 -4.36 17.63 4.88
N ASP A 301 -4.15 17.81 6.18
CA ASP A 301 -2.91 18.34 6.77
C ASP A 301 -1.84 17.26 6.98
N THR A 302 -2.04 16.07 6.43
CA THR A 302 -1.07 14.99 6.52
C THR A 302 0.24 15.37 5.82
N ASP A 303 1.32 15.39 6.60
CA ASP A 303 2.68 15.69 6.18
C ASP A 303 3.17 14.67 5.13
N VAL A 304 3.91 15.16 4.13
CA VAL A 304 4.45 14.35 3.03
C VAL A 304 5.41 13.26 3.52
N LYS A 305 6.09 13.46 4.65
CA LYS A 305 7.00 12.45 5.21
C LYS A 305 6.30 11.12 5.49
N TYR A 306 5.03 11.14 5.90
CA TYR A 306 4.26 9.93 6.17
C TYR A 306 3.89 9.18 4.90
N LEU A 307 3.67 9.92 3.80
CA LEU A 307 3.51 9.34 2.46
C LEU A 307 4.80 8.64 2.04
N ASP A 308 5.95 9.27 2.25
CA ASP A 308 7.25 8.67 1.88
C ASP A 308 7.56 7.42 2.72
N GLU A 309 7.27 7.43 4.02
CA GLU A 309 7.36 6.26 4.90
C GLU A 309 6.47 5.10 4.40
N ALA A 310 5.22 5.40 4.05
CA ALA A 310 4.28 4.39 3.56
C ALA A 310 4.68 3.83 2.18
N LYS A 311 5.18 4.67 1.27
CA LYS A 311 5.73 4.22 -0.02
C LYS A 311 6.93 3.30 0.18
N HIS A 312 7.85 3.69 1.06
CA HIS A 312 8.99 2.86 1.41
C HIS A 312 8.56 1.50 1.99
N GLN A 313 7.53 1.49 2.85
CA GLN A 313 6.97 0.26 3.39
C GLN A 313 6.34 -0.62 2.29
N LEU A 314 5.63 -0.04 1.32
CA LEU A 314 5.06 -0.79 0.19
C LEU A 314 6.14 -1.39 -0.71
N ASP A 315 7.27 -0.72 -0.92
CA ASP A 315 8.37 -1.25 -1.75
C ASP A 315 8.94 -2.58 -1.24
N GLN A 316 8.83 -2.81 0.06
CA GLN A 316 9.26 -4.06 0.71
C GLN A 316 8.36 -5.26 0.36
N PHE A 317 7.13 -5.03 -0.12
CA PHE A 317 6.19 -6.12 -0.41
C PHE A 317 6.60 -6.92 -1.65
N THR A 318 6.35 -8.23 -1.60
CA THR A 318 6.61 -9.11 -2.75
C THR A 318 5.63 -8.81 -3.88
N ILE A 319 4.34 -8.67 -3.55
CA ILE A 319 3.24 -8.42 -4.49
C ILE A 319 2.34 -7.30 -3.97
N ILE A 320 1.95 -6.41 -4.88
CA ILE A 320 0.91 -5.40 -4.66
C ILE A 320 -0.22 -5.66 -5.66
N MET A 321 -1.47 -5.63 -5.21
CA MET A 321 -2.66 -5.80 -6.03
C MET A 321 -3.56 -4.58 -5.95
N ASP A 322 -4.13 -4.18 -7.08
CA ASP A 322 -5.18 -3.16 -7.16
C ASP A 322 -6.56 -3.81 -7.00
N GLN A 323 -7.38 -3.27 -6.11
CA GLN A 323 -8.72 -3.78 -5.86
C GLN A 323 -9.64 -3.61 -7.08
N ASP A 324 -9.40 -2.59 -7.92
CA ASP A 324 -10.25 -2.29 -9.09
C ASP A 324 -10.29 -3.45 -10.10
N CYS A 325 -9.19 -4.21 -10.24
CA CYS A 325 -9.13 -5.45 -11.01
C CYS A 325 -8.68 -6.63 -10.14
N LEU A 326 -9.26 -6.76 -8.95
CA LEU A 326 -8.83 -7.75 -7.96
C LEU A 326 -8.92 -9.19 -8.46
N THR A 327 -9.94 -9.53 -9.24
CA THR A 327 -10.08 -10.88 -9.79
C THR A 327 -8.89 -11.23 -10.69
N GLU A 328 -8.58 -10.34 -11.63
CA GLU A 328 -7.51 -10.50 -12.60
C GLU A 328 -6.14 -10.46 -11.91
N SER A 329 -5.98 -9.61 -10.89
CA SER A 329 -4.78 -9.57 -10.05
C SER A 329 -4.57 -10.89 -9.29
N ILE A 330 -5.65 -11.51 -8.79
CA ILE A 330 -5.58 -12.84 -8.16
C ILE A 330 -5.21 -13.92 -9.18
N GLN A 331 -5.75 -13.84 -10.40
CA GLN A 331 -5.38 -14.76 -11.47
C GLN A 331 -3.89 -14.61 -11.82
N ALA A 332 -3.40 -13.39 -12.00
CA ALA A 332 -1.99 -13.12 -12.25
C ALA A 332 -1.09 -13.65 -11.12
N LEU A 333 -1.55 -13.52 -9.86
CA LEU A 333 -0.86 -14.12 -8.72
C LEU A 333 -0.87 -15.66 -8.77
N PHE A 334 -1.99 -16.28 -9.15
CA PHE A 334 -2.08 -17.74 -9.27
C PHE A 334 -1.13 -18.27 -10.33
N ASP A 335 -1.11 -17.62 -11.50
CA ASP A 335 -0.18 -17.94 -12.58
C ASP A 335 1.28 -17.77 -12.09
N LEU A 336 1.57 -16.65 -11.40
CA LEU A 336 2.89 -16.40 -10.82
C LEU A 336 3.28 -17.48 -9.79
N LEU A 337 2.35 -18.04 -9.03
CA LEU A 337 2.64 -19.03 -7.99
C LEU A 337 2.41 -20.48 -8.44
N HIS A 338 2.12 -20.71 -9.72
CA HIS A 338 1.75 -22.02 -10.28
C HIS A 338 0.57 -22.69 -9.53
N LEU A 339 -0.42 -21.88 -9.16
CA LEU A 339 -1.64 -22.32 -8.51
C LEU A 339 -2.74 -22.53 -9.56
N ASN A 340 -3.50 -23.61 -9.42
CA ASN A 340 -4.62 -23.87 -10.31
C ASN A 340 -5.82 -22.99 -9.93
N THR A 341 -6.33 -22.23 -10.89
CA THR A 341 -7.59 -21.51 -10.74
C THR A 341 -8.75 -22.47 -10.58
N THR A 342 -9.66 -22.16 -9.66
CA THR A 342 -10.87 -22.96 -9.45
C THR A 342 -12.07 -22.33 -10.16
N GLU A 343 -12.99 -23.17 -10.64
CA GLU A 343 -14.27 -22.72 -11.20
C GLU A 343 -15.06 -21.84 -10.22
N ALA A 344 -14.91 -22.10 -8.91
CA ALA A 344 -15.54 -21.31 -7.85
C ALA A 344 -15.07 -19.85 -7.86
N LEU A 345 -13.77 -19.60 -8.09
CA LEU A 345 -13.25 -18.24 -8.23
C LEU A 345 -13.85 -17.55 -9.45
N GLN A 346 -13.87 -18.23 -10.60
CA GLN A 346 -14.44 -17.69 -11.84
C GLN A 346 -15.93 -17.38 -11.70
N LYS A 347 -16.69 -18.23 -11.00
CA LYS A 347 -18.11 -18.00 -10.74
C LYS A 347 -18.33 -16.79 -9.84
N LYS A 348 -17.50 -16.61 -8.80
CA LYS A 348 -17.62 -15.47 -7.89
C LYS A 348 -17.18 -14.16 -8.54
N ALA A 349 -16.17 -14.19 -9.41
CA ALA A 349 -15.77 -13.04 -10.21
C ALA A 349 -16.92 -12.48 -11.05
N LYS A 350 -17.72 -13.35 -11.67
CA LYS A 350 -18.90 -12.95 -12.45
C LYS A 350 -20.02 -12.30 -11.62
N SER A 351 -19.98 -12.44 -10.29
CA SER A 351 -20.97 -11.85 -9.38
C SER A 351 -20.55 -10.50 -8.80
N VAL A 352 -19.37 -9.99 -9.17
CA VAL A 352 -18.94 -8.66 -8.73
C VAL A 352 -19.84 -7.63 -9.40
N HIS A 353 -20.65 -6.96 -8.59
CA HIS A 353 -21.52 -5.90 -9.08
C HIS A 353 -20.67 -4.71 -9.52
N GLU A 354 -20.90 -4.27 -10.75
CA GLU A 354 -20.35 -3.00 -11.23
C GLU A 354 -21.01 -1.88 -10.43
N HIS A 355 -20.21 -1.17 -9.65
CA HIS A 355 -20.65 0.01 -8.93
C HIS A 355 -20.58 1.21 -9.88
N LYS A 356 -21.55 2.12 -9.75
CA LYS A 356 -21.45 3.43 -10.40
C LYS A 356 -20.17 4.15 -9.96
N PRO A 357 -19.65 5.11 -10.74
CA PRO A 357 -18.51 5.94 -10.33
C PRO A 357 -18.73 6.54 -8.93
N VAL A 358 -17.66 6.64 -8.12
CA VAL A 358 -17.76 7.13 -6.73
C VAL A 358 -18.47 8.49 -6.65
N ARG A 359 -18.16 9.41 -7.57
CA ARG A 359 -18.78 10.73 -7.62
C ARG A 359 -20.30 10.65 -7.76
N GLU A 360 -20.80 9.78 -8.65
CA GLU A 360 -22.24 9.54 -8.81
C GLU A 360 -22.86 8.88 -7.59
N ARG A 361 -22.14 7.94 -6.96
CA ARG A 361 -22.60 7.28 -5.73
C ARG A 361 -22.73 8.30 -4.60
N ILE A 362 -21.78 9.23 -4.48
CA ILE A 362 -21.79 10.30 -3.48
C ILE A 362 -22.84 11.36 -3.79
N GLY A 363 -23.19 11.60 -5.06
CA GLY A 363 -24.31 12.48 -5.43
C GLY A 363 -24.25 13.91 -4.87
N ASN A 364 -23.09 14.34 -4.37
CA ASN A 364 -22.84 15.62 -3.72
C ASN A 364 -21.41 16.05 -4.06
N ASP A 365 -21.27 16.93 -5.05
CA ASP A 365 -19.97 17.36 -5.56
C ASP A 365 -19.13 18.06 -4.50
N THR A 366 -19.74 18.88 -3.63
CA THR A 366 -19.04 19.56 -2.54
C THR A 366 -18.41 18.56 -1.56
N LEU A 367 -19.14 17.49 -1.21
CA LEU A 367 -18.62 16.43 -0.35
C LEU A 367 -17.53 15.62 -1.06
N TYR A 368 -17.72 15.32 -2.35
CA TYR A 368 -16.73 14.61 -3.15
C TYR A 368 -15.39 15.37 -3.21
N GLU A 369 -15.41 16.65 -3.57
CA GLU A 369 -14.21 17.51 -3.64
C GLU A 369 -13.55 17.66 -2.26
N TYR A 370 -14.36 17.78 -1.20
CA TYR A 370 -13.86 17.80 0.17
C TYR A 370 -13.10 16.51 0.52
N LEU A 371 -13.65 15.34 0.17
CA LEU A 371 -13.03 14.04 0.44
C LEU A 371 -11.76 13.85 -0.41
N GLU A 372 -11.74 14.27 -1.67
CA GLU A 372 -10.54 14.27 -2.50
C GLU A 372 -9.41 15.07 -1.85
N HIS A 373 -9.72 16.29 -1.40
CA HIS A 373 -8.74 17.12 -0.71
C HIS A 373 -8.29 16.49 0.62
N ARG A 374 -9.24 15.98 1.41
CA ARG A 374 -8.97 15.40 2.72
C ARG A 374 -8.15 14.11 2.65
N PHE A 375 -8.34 13.29 1.62
CA PHE A 375 -7.64 12.02 1.42
C PHE A 375 -6.49 12.10 0.42
N ARG A 376 -6.09 13.31 0.01
CA ARG A 376 -5.07 13.51 -1.05
C ARG A 376 -3.81 12.65 -0.88
N ARG A 377 -3.32 12.47 0.35
CA ARG A 377 -2.11 11.67 0.60
C ARG A 377 -2.36 10.17 0.47
N ASP A 378 -3.53 9.68 0.88
CA ASP A 378 -3.91 8.29 0.67
C ASP A 378 -4.18 8.02 -0.82
N ILE A 379 -4.69 9.00 -1.57
CA ILE A 379 -4.88 8.92 -3.02
C ILE A 379 -3.51 8.83 -3.71
N GLU A 380 -2.55 9.71 -3.33
CA GLU A 380 -1.18 9.64 -3.83
C GLU A 380 -0.48 8.32 -3.50
N LEU A 381 -0.76 7.73 -2.32
CA LEU A 381 -0.26 6.40 -1.95
C LEU A 381 -0.90 5.30 -2.82
N TYR A 382 -2.20 5.37 -3.07
CA TYR A 382 -2.91 4.42 -3.94
C TYR A 382 -2.36 4.46 -5.37
N GLU A 383 -2.19 5.64 -5.97
CA GLU A 383 -1.62 5.76 -7.32
C GLU A 383 -0.18 5.23 -7.39
N TYR A 384 0.61 5.47 -6.35
CA TYR A 384 1.92 4.86 -6.23
C TYR A 384 1.84 3.34 -6.23
N ALA A 385 0.97 2.77 -5.38
CA ALA A 385 0.81 1.33 -5.27
C ALA A 385 0.29 0.69 -6.56
N LYS A 386 -0.63 1.37 -7.27
CA LYS A 386 -1.14 0.96 -8.57
C LYS A 386 -0.04 0.84 -9.61
N SER A 387 0.89 1.80 -9.65
CA SER A 387 2.08 1.74 -10.54
C SER A 387 3.03 0.57 -10.24
N LYS A 388 2.90 -0.04 -9.05
CA LYS A 388 3.68 -1.20 -8.59
C LYS A 388 2.87 -2.49 -8.60
N SER A 389 1.61 -2.45 -9.00
CA SER A 389 0.75 -3.61 -8.93
C SER A 389 1.23 -4.70 -9.89
N ILE A 390 0.98 -5.96 -9.55
CA ILE A 390 1.25 -7.12 -10.41
C ILE A 390 0.53 -7.01 -11.77
N LEU A 391 -0.56 -6.23 -11.83
CA LEU A 391 -1.35 -6.01 -13.02
C LEU A 391 -1.76 -4.55 -13.14
N ASP A 392 -1.59 -3.98 -14.33
CA ASP A 392 -2.10 -2.65 -14.63
C ASP A 392 -3.55 -2.75 -15.12
N CYS A 393 -4.51 -2.44 -14.24
CA CYS A 393 -5.94 -2.50 -14.54
C CYS A 393 -6.36 -1.59 -15.71
N SER A 394 -5.60 -0.52 -16.01
CA SER A 394 -5.93 0.39 -17.11
C SER A 394 -5.80 -0.28 -18.49
N THR A 395 -4.88 -1.23 -18.62
CA THR A 395 -4.64 -1.98 -19.87
C THR A 395 -5.73 -3.00 -20.18
N LEU A 396 -6.36 -3.57 -19.14
CA LEU A 396 -7.44 -4.54 -19.28
C LEU A 396 -8.71 -3.91 -19.88
N ASN A 397 -9.04 -2.70 -19.41
CA ASN A 397 -10.23 -1.98 -19.88
C ASN A 397 -10.12 -1.63 -21.37
N LEU A 398 -8.90 -1.34 -21.85
CA LEU A 398 -8.67 -1.08 -23.26
C LEU A 398 -8.94 -2.33 -24.12
N ALA A 399 -8.44 -3.49 -23.68
CA ALA A 399 -8.66 -4.76 -24.38
C ALA A 399 -10.14 -5.17 -24.44
N HIS A 400 -10.87 -4.95 -23.33
CA HIS A 400 -12.29 -5.27 -23.26
C HIS A 400 -13.15 -4.35 -24.15
N ASN A 401 -12.81 -3.06 -24.24
CA ASN A 401 -13.50 -2.12 -25.11
C ASN A 401 -13.25 -2.42 -26.59
N ILE A 402 -12.01 -2.75 -26.98
CA ILE A 402 -11.68 -3.15 -28.35
C ILE A 402 -12.45 -4.42 -28.75
N SER A 403 -12.58 -5.40 -27.84
CA SER A 403 -13.33 -6.63 -28.11
C SER A 403 -14.83 -6.39 -28.32
N LYS A 404 -15.41 -5.34 -27.72
CA LYS A 404 -16.83 -4.99 -27.90
C LYS A 404 -17.10 -4.28 -29.21
N ASP A 405 -16.14 -3.49 -29.70
CA ASP A 405 -16.28 -2.76 -30.98
C ASP A 405 -15.96 -3.64 -32.21
N CYS A 406 -15.39 -4.83 -32.00
CA CYS A 406 -15.04 -5.78 -33.06
C CYS A 406 -16.04 -6.96 -33.22
N LEU A 407 -17.14 -6.97 -32.47
CA LEU A 407 -18.26 -7.93 -32.57
C LEU A 407 -19.53 -7.19 -33.00
#